data_AF-A0A938FMX3-F1
#
_entry.id   AF-A0A938FMX3-F1
#
_cell.length_a   1.000
_cell.length_b   1.000
_cell.length_c   1.000
_cell.angle_alpha   90.00
_cell.angle_beta   90.00
_cell.angle_gamma   90.00
#
_symmetry.space_group_name_H-M   'P 1'
#
loop_
_entity.id
_entity.type
_entity.pdbx_description
1 polymer ?
#
loop_
_entity_poly.entity_id
_entity_poly.type
_entity_poly.pdbx_seq_one_letter_code
_entity_poly.pdbx_strand_id
1 'polypeptide(L)'
;MSASTGWVSQQGDLLAELKTHVEVETKLADYRFASAVEQNALVYDCAKLTPVIATRDGRREVMAEIGRALLNGPGILAMRNMFADTTVVDRV
;
A
#
# COMPACT_ATOMS: atom_id res chain seq x y z
N MET A 1 8.72 7.00 -23.34
CA MET A 1 8.06 6.45 -22.13
C MET A 1 8.80 5.17 -21.79
N SER A 2 9.72 5.21 -20.83
CA SER A 2 10.51 4.02 -20.48
C SER A 2 9.71 3.16 -19.50
N ALA A 3 9.43 1.91 -19.85
CA ALA A 3 8.78 0.95 -18.96
C ALA A 3 9.82 0.45 -17.96
N SER A 4 9.66 0.80 -16.69
CA SER A 4 10.48 0.33 -15.58
C SER A 4 10.25 -1.16 -15.38
N THR A 5 11.24 -1.98 -15.74
CA THR A 5 11.21 -3.45 -15.72
C THR A 5 11.19 -4.06 -14.32
N GLY A 6 11.25 -3.26 -13.25
CA GLY A 6 11.22 -3.74 -11.86
C GLY A 6 12.43 -4.58 -11.45
N TRP A 7 13.49 -4.63 -12.28
CA TRP A 7 14.69 -5.43 -12.07
C TRP A 7 15.90 -4.54 -11.79
N VAL A 8 16.59 -4.79 -10.66
CA VAL A 8 17.86 -4.13 -10.31
C VAL A 8 19.02 -4.94 -10.92
N SER A 9 19.85 -4.31 -11.75
CA SER A 9 21.05 -4.94 -12.33
C SER A 9 22.33 -4.40 -11.70
N GLN A 10 23.40 -5.20 -11.61
CA GLN A 10 24.71 -4.72 -11.13
C GLN A 10 25.47 -3.84 -12.16
N GLN A 11 24.86 -3.57 -13.32
CA GLN A 11 25.48 -2.90 -14.46
C GLN A 11 24.78 -1.56 -14.67
N GLY A 12 25.20 -0.53 -13.94
CA GLY A 12 24.64 0.81 -14.02
C GLY A 12 25.08 1.70 -12.86
N ASP A 13 24.80 3.00 -12.95
CA ASP A 13 24.87 3.89 -11.80
C ASP A 13 23.71 3.56 -10.84
N LEU A 14 23.92 2.50 -10.05
CA LEU A 14 22.98 1.97 -9.07
C LEU A 14 22.44 3.05 -8.14
N LEU A 15 23.21 4.12 -7.88
CA LEU A 15 22.78 5.20 -7.01
C LEU A 15 21.73 6.09 -7.68
N ALA A 16 21.91 6.46 -8.96
CA ALA A 16 20.93 7.25 -9.70
C ALA A 16 19.62 6.47 -9.93
N GLU A 17 19.72 5.17 -10.20
CA GLU A 17 18.56 4.28 -10.33
C GLU A 17 17.83 4.13 -8.99
N LEU A 18 18.56 3.82 -7.91
CA LEU A 18 17.99 3.74 -6.56
C LEU A 18 17.32 5.05 -6.16
N LYS A 19 17.96 6.20 -6.41
CA LYS A 19 17.42 7.53 -6.14
C LYS A 19 16.07 7.73 -6.83
N THR A 20 15.97 7.35 -8.10
CA THR A 20 14.72 7.44 -8.88
C THR A 20 13.60 6.58 -8.27
N HIS A 21 13.93 5.45 -7.64
CA HIS A 21 12.96 4.58 -6.99
C HIS A 21 12.57 5.02 -5.57
N VAL A 22 13.50 5.57 -4.79
CA VAL A 22 13.23 5.95 -3.38
C VAL A 22 12.64 7.35 -3.22
N GLU A 23 12.82 8.23 -4.22
CA GLU A 23 12.26 9.60 -4.21
C GLU A 23 10.78 9.65 -4.64
N VAL A 24 10.18 8.50 -5.00
CA VAL A 24 8.76 8.44 -5.39
C VAL A 24 7.89 8.69 -4.17
N GLU A 25 7.18 9.81 -4.17
CA GLU A 25 6.24 10.18 -3.11
C GLU A 25 4.88 9.48 -3.29
N THR A 26 4.38 8.90 -2.20
CA THR A 26 3.02 8.32 -2.19
C THR A 26 2.00 9.39 -1.85
N LYS A 27 1.10 9.68 -2.79
CA LYS A 27 0.04 10.67 -2.59
C LYS A 27 -1.24 9.99 -2.12
N LEU A 28 -1.77 10.43 -0.98
CA LEU A 28 -3.02 9.90 -0.43
C LEU A 28 -4.20 10.01 -1.43
N ALA A 29 -4.24 11.09 -2.22
CA ALA A 29 -5.30 11.32 -3.21
C ALA A 29 -5.39 10.22 -4.28
N ASP A 30 -4.32 9.46 -4.50
CA ASP A 30 -4.29 8.36 -5.46
C ASP A 30 -4.89 7.05 -4.90
N TYR A 31 -5.28 7.02 -3.62
CA TYR A 31 -5.77 5.85 -2.91
C TYR A 31 -7.04 6.19 -2.13
N ARG A 32 -8.20 5.86 -2.72
CA ARG A 32 -9.53 6.26 -2.23
C ARG A 32 -9.83 5.69 -0.85
N PHE A 33 -9.34 4.48 -0.57
CA PHE A 33 -9.67 3.75 0.65
C PHE A 33 -8.60 3.89 1.74
N ALA A 34 -7.44 4.45 1.40
CA ALA A 34 -6.40 4.78 2.37
C ALA A 34 -6.87 5.93 3.28
N SER A 35 -6.56 5.81 4.56
CA SER A 35 -6.92 6.78 5.59
C SER A 35 -5.81 7.82 5.82
N ALA A 36 -4.56 7.45 5.57
CA ALA A 36 -3.39 8.31 5.69
C ALA A 36 -2.22 7.75 4.86
N VAL A 37 -1.21 8.57 4.64
CA VAL A 37 0.13 8.15 4.23
C VAL A 37 1.09 8.56 5.34
N GLU A 38 1.80 7.58 5.91
CA GLU A 38 2.80 7.80 6.96
C GLU A 38 4.13 7.22 6.49
N GLN A 39 5.18 8.06 6.42
CA GLN A 39 6.50 7.63 5.93
C GLN A 39 6.46 6.94 4.54
N ASN A 40 5.66 7.48 3.61
CA ASN A 40 5.36 6.88 2.29
C ASN A 40 4.64 5.52 2.33
N ALA A 41 4.22 5.02 3.49
CA ALA A 41 3.38 3.83 3.61
C ALA A 41 1.90 4.20 3.66
N LEU A 42 1.07 3.44 2.94
CA LEU A 42 -0.39 3.61 2.98
C LEU A 42 -0.95 3.02 4.26
N VAL A 43 -1.75 3.80 4.98
CA VAL A 43 -2.44 3.35 6.19
C VAL A 43 -3.92 3.16 5.89
N TYR A 44 -4.41 1.94 6.05
CA TYR A 44 -5.81 1.57 5.91
C TYR A 44 -6.44 1.38 7.29
N ASP A 45 -7.50 2.13 7.58
CA ASP A 45 -8.26 1.97 8.83
C ASP A 45 -9.35 0.91 8.64
N CYS A 46 -9.15 -0.26 9.24
CA CYS A 46 -10.05 -1.39 9.08
C CYS A 46 -11.47 -1.07 9.57
N ALA A 47 -11.62 -0.24 10.61
CA ALA A 47 -12.95 0.17 11.09
C ALA A 47 -13.73 0.96 10.02
N LYS A 48 -13.04 1.74 9.19
CA LYS A 48 -13.64 2.47 8.05
C LYS A 48 -13.87 1.57 6.84
N LEU A 49 -13.03 0.54 6.66
CA LEU A 49 -13.17 -0.42 5.57
C LEU A 49 -14.29 -1.44 5.79
N THR A 50 -14.56 -1.85 7.04
CA THR A 50 -15.59 -2.85 7.38
C THR A 50 -16.93 -2.62 6.66
N PRO A 51 -17.55 -1.42 6.71
CA PRO A 51 -18.81 -1.19 6.00
C PRO A 51 -18.68 -1.24 4.47
N VAL A 52 -17.53 -0.85 3.92
CA VAL A 52 -17.29 -0.84 2.46
C VAL A 52 -17.18 -2.27 1.92
N ILE A 53 -16.41 -3.12 2.61
CA ILE A 53 -16.15 -4.51 2.20
C ILE A 53 -17.32 -5.46 2.51
N ALA A 54 -18.36 -4.99 3.21
CA ALA A 54 -19.58 -5.74 3.45
C ALA A 54 -20.30 -6.13 2.14
N THR A 55 -20.11 -5.34 1.08
CA THR A 55 -20.63 -5.63 -0.26
C THR A 55 -19.59 -6.36 -1.11
N ARG A 56 -20.04 -7.17 -2.07
CA ARG A 56 -19.14 -7.85 -3.02
C ARG A 56 -18.36 -6.85 -3.87
N ASP A 57 -19.01 -5.78 -4.31
CA ASP A 57 -18.39 -4.76 -5.17
C ASP A 57 -17.39 -3.91 -4.39
N GLY A 58 -17.76 -3.40 -3.21
CA GLY A 58 -16.83 -2.63 -2.37
C GLY A 58 -15.61 -3.45 -1.95
N ARG A 59 -15.79 -4.74 -1.63
CA ARG A 59 -14.65 -5.64 -1.38
C ARG A 59 -13.74 -5.79 -2.59
N ARG A 60 -14.29 -5.93 -3.80
CA ARG A 60 -13.49 -6.02 -5.02
C ARG A 60 -12.72 -4.74 -5.29
N GLU A 61 -13.34 -3.58 -5.08
CA GLU A 61 -12.68 -2.27 -5.23
C GLU A 61 -11.51 -2.10 -4.25
N VAL A 62 -11.72 -2.42 -2.96
CA VAL A 62 -10.68 -2.35 -1.93
C VAL A 62 -9.53 -3.32 -2.26
N MET A 63 -9.84 -4.56 -2.65
CA MET A 63 -8.81 -5.55 -3.05
C MET A 63 -8.03 -5.11 -4.28
N ALA A 64 -8.69 -4.49 -5.27
CA ALA A 64 -8.02 -3.98 -6.47
C ALA A 64 -7.06 -2.83 -6.12
N GLU A 65 -7.45 -1.93 -5.21
CA GLU A 65 -6.58 -0.86 -4.74
C GLU A 65 -5.36 -1.41 -3.98
N ILE A 66 -5.57 -2.35 -3.05
CA ILE A 66 -4.48 -3.01 -2.31
C ILE A 66 -3.53 -3.73 -3.27
N GLY A 67 -4.07 -4.48 -4.25
CA GLY A 67 -3.28 -5.15 -5.27
C GLY A 67 -2.44 -4.17 -6.09
N ARG A 68 -3.02 -3.04 -6.50
CA ARG A 68 -2.28 -1.97 -7.21
C ARG A 68 -1.20 -1.34 -6.32
N ALA A 69 -1.50 -1.07 -5.06
CA ALA A 69 -0.55 -0.48 -4.10
C ALA A 69 0.69 -1.38 -3.91
N LEU A 70 0.49 -2.70 -3.85
CA LEU A 70 1.56 -3.68 -3.67
C LEU A 70 2.35 -3.95 -4.96
N LEU A 71 1.70 -3.97 -6.12
CA LEU A 71 2.34 -4.30 -7.40
C LEU A 71 3.03 -3.10 -8.06
N ASN A 72 2.37 -1.93 -8.04
CA ASN A 72 2.78 -0.76 -8.82
C ASN A 72 2.87 0.52 -7.98
N GLY A 73 2.47 0.46 -6.70
CA GLY A 73 2.49 1.59 -5.78
C GLY A 73 3.67 1.51 -4.81
N PRO A 74 3.51 1.95 -3.55
CA PRO A 74 4.60 1.96 -2.57
C PRO A 74 5.11 0.57 -2.16
N GLY A 75 4.41 -0.52 -2.50
CA GLY A 75 4.82 -1.87 -2.10
C GLY A 75 4.62 -2.20 -0.62
N ILE A 76 4.22 -1.22 0.19
CA ILE A 76 3.99 -1.35 1.63
C ILE A 76 2.66 -0.70 2.03
N LEU A 77 1.98 -1.33 2.98
CA LEU A 77 0.79 -0.79 3.62
C LEU A 77 0.72 -1.24 5.08
N ALA A 78 0.02 -0.47 5.90
CA ALA A 78 -0.30 -0.78 7.28
C ALA A 78 -1.81 -0.86 7.47
N MET A 79 -2.26 -1.83 8.27
CA MET A 79 -3.66 -1.99 8.66
C MET A 79 -3.83 -1.50 10.09
N ARG A 80 -4.58 -0.40 10.28
CA ARG A 80 -4.92 0.17 11.57
C ARG A 80 -6.26 -0.40 12.05
N ASN A 81 -6.38 -0.67 13.34
CA ASN A 81 -7.61 -1.22 13.95
C ASN A 81 -8.07 -2.53 13.31
N MET A 82 -7.13 -3.40 12.88
CA MET A 82 -7.46 -4.63 12.15
C MET A 82 -8.27 -5.62 12.98
N PHE A 83 -7.99 -5.70 14.28
CA PHE A 83 -8.74 -6.51 15.23
C PHE A 83 -9.46 -5.58 16.21
N ALA A 84 -10.77 -5.79 16.38
CA ALA A 84 -11.55 -5.09 17.41
C ALA A 84 -11.16 -5.54 18.83
N ASP A 85 -10.81 -6.83 18.97
CA ASP A 85 -10.26 -7.43 20.18
C ASP A 85 -8.76 -7.69 19.97
N THR A 86 -7.92 -6.88 20.61
CA THR A 86 -6.46 -7.01 20.52
C THR A 86 -5.91 -8.18 21.33
N THR A 87 -6.72 -8.80 22.22
CA THR A 87 -6.25 -9.96 23.00
C THR A 87 -5.90 -11.15 22.11
N VAL A 88 -6.40 -11.19 20.86
CA VAL A 88 -6.00 -12.18 19.86
C VAL A 88 -4.51 -12.13 19.54
N VAL A 89 -3.90 -10.93 19.59
CA VAL A 89 -2.47 -10.75 19.30
C VAL A 89 -1.60 -11.26 20.45
N ASP A 90 -2.10 -11.21 21.69
CA ASP A 90 -1.34 -11.55 22.90
C ASP A 90 -1.36 -13.06 23.26
N ARG A 91 -2.12 -13.89 22.55
CA ARG A 91 -2.31 -15.32 22.86
C ARG A 91 -1.15 -16.25 22.43
N VAL A 92 0.07 -15.72 22.32
CA VAL A 92 1.26 -16.46 21.85
C VAL A 92 1.74 -17.47 22.89
#